data_AF-A0A830CRG6-F1
#
_entry.id   AF-A0A830CRG6-F1
#
_cell.length_a   1.000
_cell.length_b   1.000
_cell.length_c   1.000
_cell.angle_alpha   90.00
_cell.angle_beta   90.00
_cell.angle_gamma   90.00
#
_symmetry.space_group_name_H-M   'P 1'
#
loop_
_entity.id
_entity.type
_entity.pdbx_description
1 polymer ?
#
loop_
_entity_poly.entity_id
_entity_poly.type
_entity_poly.pdbx_seq_one_letter_code
_entity_poly.pdbx_strand_id
1 'polypeptide(L)'
;MDREGEDEDIVCLDESFFINDDYELTKFTFGSQILELYCLQSASTDFDLTGQLVWPGAELLNEYLSKNADMLRGCSVIELGSGVGITGILCSRFCKKVVMTDHNDEVLKDLKFESPCIFICSGNCVITELKAEKLEWGNSEQLDYILQRHPEGFDLVLGADICFQQSSIPLLFDTVEKLLQFSRGKKCRFILAYVSRTKM
;
A
#
# COMPACT_ATOMS: atom_id res chain seq x y z
N MET A 1 63.23 -1.07 2.47
CA MET A 1 62.49 -0.01 1.77
C MET A 1 62.48 -0.54 0.35
N ASP A 2 61.41 -1.18 -0.12
CA ASP A 2 60.05 -0.65 -0.18
C ASP A 2 58.99 -1.74 0.03
N ARG A 3 57.92 -1.41 0.74
CA ARG A 3 56.67 -2.18 0.76
C ARG A 3 55.71 -1.41 -0.15
N GLU A 4 55.41 -1.96 -1.32
CA GLU A 4 54.30 -1.50 -2.13
C GLU A 4 53.00 -1.85 -1.38
N GLY A 5 52.22 -0.83 -1.04
CA GLY A 5 50.89 -1.00 -0.50
C GLY A 5 49.96 -1.41 -1.62
N GLU A 6 49.30 -2.54 -1.45
CA GLU A 6 48.14 -2.91 -2.26
C GLU A 6 47.00 -1.96 -1.84
N ASP A 7 46.74 -0.94 -2.66
CA ASP A 7 45.52 -0.16 -2.59
C ASP A 7 44.37 -1.10 -3.01
N GLU A 8 43.62 -1.61 -2.02
CA GLU A 8 42.34 -2.27 -2.28
C GLU A 8 41.40 -1.24 -2.93
N ASP A 9 41.16 -1.38 -4.23
CA ASP A 9 40.14 -0.63 -4.96
C ASP A 9 38.77 -0.88 -4.31
N ILE A 10 38.36 0.00 -3.40
CA ILE A 10 36.99 0.05 -2.89
C ILE A 10 36.11 0.49 -4.06
N VAL A 11 35.46 -0.47 -4.69
CA VAL A 11 34.38 -0.22 -5.65
C VAL A 11 33.22 0.39 -4.87
N CYS A 12 33.08 1.71 -4.93
CA CYS A 12 31.86 2.39 -4.50
C CYS A 12 30.72 1.98 -5.44
N LEU A 13 30.02 0.90 -5.10
CA LEU A 13 28.76 0.54 -5.73
C LEU A 13 27.75 1.64 -5.41
N ASP A 14 27.23 2.27 -6.46
CA ASP A 14 26.12 3.21 -6.35
C ASP A 14 24.89 2.50 -5.78
N GLU A 15 24.04 3.21 -5.04
CA GLU A 15 22.83 2.63 -4.42
C GLU A 15 21.90 2.01 -5.47
N SER A 16 21.97 2.50 -6.72
CA SER A 16 21.28 1.94 -7.89
C SER A 16 21.61 0.46 -8.18
N PHE A 17 22.75 -0.06 -7.71
CA PHE A 17 23.13 -1.46 -7.92
C PHE A 17 22.27 -2.45 -7.10
N PHE A 18 21.62 -1.98 -6.03
CA PHE A 18 20.77 -2.81 -5.16
C PHE A 18 19.28 -2.62 -5.44
N ILE A 19 18.91 -1.72 -6.35
CA ILE A 19 17.53 -1.47 -6.73
C ILE A 19 17.14 -2.46 -7.84
N ASN A 20 16.09 -3.24 -7.60
CA ASN A 20 15.52 -4.10 -8.62
C ASN A 20 14.44 -3.33 -9.39
N ASP A 21 14.73 -3.02 -10.65
CA ASP A 21 13.84 -2.33 -11.58
C ASP A 21 13.17 -3.27 -12.60
N ASP A 22 13.26 -4.60 -12.40
CA ASP A 22 12.67 -5.61 -13.30
C ASP A 22 11.15 -5.77 -13.05
N TYR A 23 10.43 -4.66 -13.13
CA TYR A 23 8.97 -4.67 -13.00
C TYR A 23 8.32 -5.32 -14.22
N GLU A 24 7.41 -6.25 -13.97
CA GLU A 24 6.63 -6.90 -15.01
C GLU A 24 5.16 -6.51 -14.90
N LEU A 25 4.54 -6.22 -16.05
CA LEU A 25 3.10 -5.99 -16.11
C LEU A 25 2.37 -7.29 -15.78
N THR A 26 1.75 -7.34 -14.60
CA THR A 26 1.09 -8.55 -14.09
C THR A 26 -0.41 -8.35 -14.06
N LYS A 27 -1.14 -9.34 -14.58
CA LYS A 27 -2.61 -9.35 -14.64
C LYS A 27 -3.20 -10.12 -13.46
N PHE A 28 -4.03 -9.44 -12.69
CA PHE A 28 -4.77 -10.00 -11.57
C PHE A 28 -6.27 -10.02 -11.88
N THR A 29 -6.98 -11.07 -11.44
CA THR A 29 -8.42 -11.20 -11.66
C THR A 29 -9.10 -11.48 -10.33
N PHE A 30 -9.98 -10.56 -9.91
CA PHE A 30 -10.77 -10.65 -8.68
C PHE A 30 -12.26 -10.59 -9.02
N GLY A 31 -12.90 -11.76 -9.09
CA GLY A 31 -14.27 -11.87 -9.62
C GLY A 31 -14.37 -11.34 -11.05
N SER A 32 -15.18 -10.29 -11.27
CA SER A 32 -15.31 -9.63 -12.58
C SER A 32 -14.29 -8.50 -12.81
N GLN A 33 -13.42 -8.22 -11.83
CA GLN A 33 -12.48 -7.11 -11.86
C GLN A 33 -11.13 -7.61 -12.37
N ILE A 34 -10.65 -7.03 -13.46
CA ILE A 34 -9.32 -7.32 -14.02
C ILE A 34 -8.42 -6.13 -13.73
N LEU A 35 -7.28 -6.34 -13.09
CA LEU A 35 -6.27 -5.33 -12.80
C LEU A 35 -4.97 -5.69 -13.51
N GLU A 36 -4.27 -4.68 -14.00
CA GLU A 36 -2.96 -4.80 -14.62
C GLU A 36 -2.11 -3.71 -13.98
N LEU A 37 -1.00 -4.08 -13.35
CA LEU A 37 -0.06 -3.17 -12.70
C LEU A 37 1.37 -3.70 -12.85
N TYR A 38 2.34 -2.79 -12.80
CA TYR A 38 3.75 -3.18 -12.78
C TYR A 38 4.14 -3.57 -11.35
N CYS A 39 4.68 -4.78 -11.18
CA CYS A 39 5.21 -5.25 -9.90
C CYS A 39 6.39 -6.20 -10.12
N LEU A 40 7.25 -6.33 -9.11
CA LEU A 40 8.30 -7.34 -9.12
C LEU A 40 7.69 -8.75 -8.97
N GLN A 41 8.37 -9.75 -9.53
CA GLN A 41 7.96 -11.17 -9.40
C GLN A 41 8.66 -11.89 -8.24
N SER A 42 9.73 -11.30 -7.70
CA SER A 42 10.52 -11.88 -6.62
C SER A 42 11.06 -10.79 -5.72
N ALA A 43 11.11 -11.07 -4.41
CA ALA A 43 11.66 -10.14 -3.44
C ALA A 43 13.12 -9.82 -3.78
N SER A 44 13.50 -8.54 -3.68
CA SER A 44 14.90 -8.19 -3.54
C SER A 44 15.41 -8.68 -2.17
N THR A 45 16.72 -8.74 -2.00
CA THR A 45 17.32 -9.07 -0.70
C THR A 45 17.16 -7.96 0.34
N ASP A 46 16.62 -6.81 -0.06
CA ASP A 46 16.38 -5.67 0.82
C ASP A 46 14.96 -5.73 1.41
N PHE A 47 14.88 -5.79 2.74
CA PHE A 47 13.60 -5.87 3.45
C PHE A 47 12.74 -4.62 3.26
N ASP A 48 13.37 -3.46 3.02
CA ASP A 48 12.67 -2.18 2.86
C ASP A 48 11.95 -2.06 1.51
N LEU A 49 12.30 -2.91 0.54
CA LEU A 49 11.74 -2.93 -0.82
C LEU A 49 10.69 -4.03 -1.04
N THR A 50 10.29 -4.74 0.03
CA THR A 50 9.22 -5.75 -0.02
C THR A 50 7.88 -5.21 -0.52
N GLY A 51 7.66 -3.90 -0.45
CA GLY A 51 6.46 -3.24 -0.96
C GLY A 51 6.30 -3.26 -2.48
N GLN A 52 7.34 -3.62 -3.24
CA GLN A 52 7.30 -3.75 -4.72
C GLN A 52 6.65 -5.07 -5.20
N LEU A 53 6.27 -5.95 -4.27
CA LEU A 53 5.57 -7.21 -4.53
C LEU A 53 4.08 -7.12 -4.22
N VAL A 54 3.29 -7.94 -4.90
CA VAL A 54 1.95 -8.28 -4.43
C VAL A 54 2.05 -9.43 -3.44
N TRP A 55 1.71 -9.16 -2.19
CA TRP A 55 1.71 -10.17 -1.13
C TRP A 55 0.41 -11.00 -1.12
N PRO A 56 0.45 -12.29 -0.71
CA PRO A 56 -0.73 -13.15 -0.72
C PRO A 56 -1.91 -12.62 0.11
N GLY A 57 -1.64 -11.90 1.21
CA GLY A 57 -2.67 -11.23 2.00
C GLY A 57 -3.45 -10.18 1.20
N ALA A 58 -2.80 -9.50 0.24
CA ALA A 58 -3.43 -8.51 -0.63
C ALA A 58 -4.34 -9.19 -1.67
N GLU A 59 -3.92 -10.32 -2.24
CA GLU A 59 -4.77 -11.12 -3.12
C GLU A 59 -6.01 -11.64 -2.38
N LEU A 60 -5.83 -12.16 -1.16
CA LEU A 60 -6.94 -12.60 -0.30
C LEU A 60 -7.91 -11.46 0.02
N LEU A 61 -7.39 -10.27 0.35
CA LEU A 61 -8.20 -9.09 0.61
C LEU A 61 -9.00 -8.69 -0.64
N ASN A 62 -8.37 -8.67 -1.81
CA ASN A 62 -9.01 -8.31 -3.06
C ASN A 62 -10.08 -9.30 -3.52
N GLU A 63 -9.85 -10.59 -3.29
CA GLU A 63 -10.88 -11.62 -3.47
C GLU A 63 -12.09 -11.39 -2.54
N TYR A 64 -11.85 -11.03 -1.28
CA TYR A 64 -12.92 -10.71 -0.35
C TYR A 64 -13.68 -9.44 -0.76
N LEU A 65 -12.95 -8.37 -1.09
CA LEU A 65 -13.51 -7.07 -1.44
C LEU A 65 -14.32 -7.12 -2.75
N SER A 66 -13.82 -7.81 -3.77
CA SER A 66 -14.53 -7.98 -5.05
C SER A 66 -15.86 -8.72 -4.90
N LYS A 67 -15.91 -9.74 -4.02
CA LYS A 67 -17.14 -10.47 -3.67
C LYS A 67 -18.13 -9.65 -2.84
N ASN A 68 -17.65 -8.59 -2.18
CA ASN A 68 -18.45 -7.74 -1.31
C ASN A 68 -18.49 -6.28 -1.81
N ALA A 69 -18.35 -6.04 -3.11
CA ALA A 69 -18.13 -4.70 -3.68
C ALA A 69 -19.17 -3.63 -3.30
N ASP A 70 -20.40 -4.02 -2.96
CA ASP A 70 -21.42 -3.08 -2.49
C ASP A 70 -21.01 -2.39 -1.17
N MET A 71 -20.16 -3.00 -0.35
CA MET A 71 -19.63 -2.38 0.86
C MET A 71 -18.63 -1.25 0.59
N LEU A 72 -18.07 -1.20 -0.62
CA LEU A 72 -17.10 -0.20 -1.06
C LEU A 72 -17.79 0.98 -1.76
N ARG A 73 -19.00 0.78 -2.28
CA ARG A 73 -19.70 1.74 -3.12
C ARG A 73 -19.88 3.09 -2.42
N GLY A 74 -19.21 4.12 -2.93
CA GLY A 74 -19.29 5.49 -2.39
C GLY A 74 -18.57 5.69 -1.04
N CYS A 75 -17.79 4.73 -0.57
CA CYS A 75 -16.99 4.85 0.65
C CYS A 75 -15.72 5.69 0.41
N SER A 76 -15.25 6.34 1.49
CA SER A 76 -13.87 6.83 1.61
C SER A 76 -13.00 5.76 2.26
N VAL A 77 -11.87 5.44 1.64
CA VAL A 77 -10.96 4.38 2.11
C VAL A 77 -9.56 4.95 2.36
N ILE A 78 -8.90 4.46 3.40
CA ILE A 78 -7.45 4.58 3.57
C ILE A 78 -6.85 3.18 3.65
N GLU A 79 -5.79 2.93 2.88
CA GLU A 79 -5.02 1.69 2.91
C GLU A 79 -3.67 1.94 3.61
N LEU A 80 -3.36 1.13 4.62
CA LEU A 80 -2.09 1.16 5.35
C LEU A 80 -1.15 0.12 4.75
N GLY A 81 0.08 0.54 4.41
CA GLY A 81 1.08 -0.35 3.80
C GLY A 81 0.62 -0.87 2.44
N SER A 82 0.44 0.05 1.50
CA SER A 82 -0.23 -0.26 0.21
C SER A 82 0.64 -1.06 -0.74
N GLY A 83 1.97 -1.06 -0.54
CA GLY A 83 2.91 -1.66 -1.48
C GLY A 83 2.68 -1.11 -2.89
N VAL A 84 2.57 -2.00 -3.88
CA VAL A 84 2.25 -1.64 -5.28
C VAL A 84 0.81 -1.13 -5.51
N GLY A 85 -0.03 -1.09 -4.48
CA GLY A 85 -1.34 -0.42 -4.53
C GLY A 85 -2.48 -1.25 -5.10
N ILE A 86 -2.30 -2.55 -5.30
CA ILE A 86 -3.30 -3.42 -5.92
C ILE A 86 -4.69 -3.33 -5.24
N THR A 87 -4.76 -3.22 -3.90
CA THR A 87 -6.01 -3.07 -3.16
C THR A 87 -6.64 -1.69 -3.36
N GLY A 88 -5.86 -0.63 -3.24
CA GLY A 88 -6.31 0.72 -3.46
C GLY A 88 -6.84 0.94 -4.89
N ILE A 89 -6.16 0.38 -5.89
CA ILE A 89 -6.59 0.40 -7.29
C ILE A 89 -7.91 -0.39 -7.45
N LEU A 90 -8.06 -1.58 -6.85
CA LEU A 90 -9.35 -2.30 -6.85
C LEU A 90 -10.46 -1.43 -6.24
N CYS A 91 -10.22 -0.87 -5.05
CA CYS A 91 -11.17 -0.04 -4.33
C CYS A 91 -11.58 1.19 -5.13
N SER A 92 -10.66 1.75 -5.92
CA SER A 92 -10.91 2.94 -6.73
C SER A 92 -12.04 2.77 -7.75
N ARG A 93 -12.42 1.53 -8.09
CA ARG A 93 -13.55 1.22 -8.99
C ARG A 93 -14.92 1.37 -8.35
N PHE A 94 -14.98 1.40 -7.03
CA PHE A 94 -16.24 1.38 -6.26
C PHE A 94 -16.35 2.56 -5.30
N CYS A 95 -15.24 2.94 -4.68
CA CYS A 95 -15.16 4.00 -3.69
C CYS A 95 -15.26 5.39 -4.33
N LYS A 96 -15.71 6.40 -3.58
CA LYS A 96 -15.62 7.80 -4.02
C LYS A 96 -14.20 8.36 -3.84
N LYS A 97 -13.45 7.78 -2.90
CA LYS A 97 -12.14 8.25 -2.47
C LYS A 97 -11.31 7.10 -1.92
N VAL A 98 -10.05 7.04 -2.30
CA VAL A 98 -9.06 6.08 -1.81
C VAL A 98 -7.75 6.82 -1.56
N VAL A 99 -7.22 6.65 -0.36
CA VAL A 99 -5.88 7.13 0.04
C VAL A 99 -5.02 5.91 0.29
N MET A 100 -4.09 5.64 -0.61
CA MET A 100 -3.05 4.62 -0.45
C MET A 100 -1.91 5.25 0.35
N THR A 101 -1.41 4.53 1.35
CA THR A 101 -0.29 5.00 2.16
C THR A 101 0.81 3.98 2.28
N ASP A 102 2.04 4.47 2.25
CA ASP A 102 3.25 3.71 2.56
C ASP A 102 4.30 4.65 3.18
N HIS A 103 5.30 4.06 3.85
CA HIS A 103 6.41 4.78 4.46
C HIS A 103 7.61 4.92 3.51
N ASN A 104 7.79 3.98 2.58
CA ASN A 104 8.94 3.91 1.69
C ASN A 104 8.74 4.85 0.49
N ASP A 105 9.71 5.74 0.24
CA ASP A 105 9.62 6.75 -0.82
C ASP A 105 9.67 6.14 -2.23
N GLU A 106 10.38 5.02 -2.45
CA GLU A 106 10.38 4.31 -3.72
C GLU A 106 9.02 3.66 -4.01
N VAL A 107 8.44 2.98 -3.01
CA VAL A 107 7.07 2.44 -3.12
C VAL A 107 6.05 3.55 -3.40
N LEU A 108 6.21 4.72 -2.78
CA LEU A 108 5.35 5.88 -3.04
C LEU A 108 5.52 6.44 -4.46
N LYS A 109 6.71 6.35 -5.07
CA LYS A 109 6.90 6.74 -6.48
C LYS A 109 6.13 5.78 -7.39
N ASP A 110 6.22 4.48 -7.15
CA ASP A 110 5.48 3.45 -7.89
C ASP A 110 3.98 3.64 -7.77
N LEU A 111 3.48 3.82 -6.54
CA LEU A 111 2.08 4.09 -6.29
C LEU A 111 1.57 5.31 -7.06
N LYS A 112 2.36 6.38 -7.14
CA LYS A 112 2.00 7.58 -7.91
C LYS A 112 2.03 7.33 -9.41
N PHE A 113 2.93 6.48 -9.88
CA PHE A 113 3.01 6.06 -11.28
C PHE A 113 1.82 5.19 -11.70
N GLU A 114 1.32 4.32 -10.81
CA GLU A 114 0.15 3.46 -11.01
C GLU A 114 -1.19 4.17 -10.74
N SER A 115 -1.17 5.34 -10.09
CA SER A 115 -2.35 6.15 -9.78
C SER A 115 -3.03 6.94 -10.93
N PRO A 116 -2.55 7.04 -12.18
CA PRO A 116 -3.19 7.90 -13.19
C PRO A 116 -4.34 7.17 -13.89
N CYS A 117 -5.43 6.86 -13.18
CA CYS A 117 -6.65 6.37 -13.81
C CYS A 117 -7.91 6.92 -13.14
N ILE A 118 -8.53 7.91 -13.80
CA ILE A 118 -9.98 8.13 -13.72
C ILE A 118 -10.62 6.86 -14.30
N PHE A 119 -11.05 5.93 -13.44
CA PHE A 119 -11.76 4.73 -13.90
C PHE A 119 -13.19 5.12 -14.31
N ILE A 120 -13.41 5.28 -15.61
CA ILE A 120 -14.76 5.44 -16.16
C ILE A 120 -15.43 4.07 -16.17
N CYS A 121 -16.15 3.74 -15.10
CA CYS A 121 -17.03 2.57 -15.10
C CYS A 121 -18.22 2.82 -16.05
N SER A 122 -18.36 1.98 -17.07
CA SER A 122 -19.48 2.05 -18.02
C SER A 122 -20.82 1.88 -17.30
N GLY A 123 -21.59 2.96 -17.20
CA GLY A 123 -22.99 2.96 -16.75
C GLY A 123 -23.31 3.94 -15.63
N ASN A 124 -22.35 4.26 -14.75
CA ASN A 124 -22.48 5.29 -13.70
C ASN A 124 -21.07 5.83 -13.40
N CYS A 125 -20.74 7.01 -13.93
CA CYS A 125 -19.44 7.66 -13.72
C CYS A 125 -19.25 8.04 -12.25
N VAL A 126 -18.61 7.17 -11.47
CA VAL A 126 -18.02 7.56 -10.18
C VAL A 126 -16.62 8.08 -10.50
N ILE A 127 -16.41 9.39 -10.39
CA ILE A 127 -15.07 9.94 -10.38
C ILE A 127 -14.49 9.63 -9.01
N THR A 128 -13.50 8.76 -8.97
CA THR A 128 -12.82 8.38 -7.73
C THR A 128 -11.58 9.22 -7.52
N GLU A 129 -11.45 9.84 -6.35
CA GLU A 129 -10.21 10.48 -5.93
C GLU A 129 -9.26 9.40 -5.40
N LEU A 130 -8.28 8.98 -6.22
CA LEU A 130 -7.19 8.07 -5.83
C LEU A 130 -5.92 8.90 -5.55
N LYS A 131 -5.34 8.74 -4.36
CA LYS A 131 -4.12 9.44 -3.95
C LYS A 131 -3.16 8.51 -3.23
N ALA A 132 -1.86 8.76 -3.38
CA ALA A 132 -0.80 8.16 -2.61
C ALA A 132 -0.20 9.23 -1.67
N GLU A 133 -0.13 8.94 -0.37
CA GLU A 133 0.38 9.84 0.67
C GLU A 133 1.37 9.09 1.57
N LYS A 134 2.40 9.77 2.08
CA LYS A 134 3.38 9.17 2.98
C LYS A 134 2.78 8.94 4.37
N LEU A 135 2.91 7.73 4.91
CA LEU A 135 2.53 7.42 6.28
C LEU A 135 3.41 6.30 6.85
N GLU A 136 4.29 6.68 7.75
CA GLU A 136 4.95 5.79 8.70
C GLU A 136 4.03 5.60 9.92
N TRP A 137 3.77 4.36 10.30
CA TRP A 137 2.89 4.08 11.43
C TRP A 137 3.45 4.67 12.73
N GLY A 138 2.57 5.26 13.52
CA GLY A 138 2.93 5.99 14.73
C GLY A 138 3.38 7.44 14.49
N ASN A 139 3.67 7.83 13.25
CA ASN A 139 4.02 9.21 12.91
C ASN A 139 2.78 10.10 12.94
N SER A 140 2.64 10.89 14.02
CA SER A 140 1.44 11.70 14.23
C SER A 140 1.37 12.91 13.28
N GLU A 141 2.51 13.48 12.89
CA GLU A 141 2.53 14.63 11.96
C GLU A 141 2.04 14.23 10.57
N GLN A 142 2.50 13.09 10.05
CA GLN A 142 2.06 12.55 8.76
C GLN A 142 0.58 12.16 8.79
N LEU A 143 0.13 11.52 9.87
CA LEU A 143 -1.27 11.17 10.03
C LEU A 143 -2.17 12.42 10.11
N ASP A 144 -1.78 13.42 10.89
CA ASP A 144 -2.53 14.67 11.03
C ASP A 144 -2.59 15.44 9.71
N TYR A 145 -1.52 15.44 8.93
CA TYR A 145 -1.50 16.00 7.57
C TYR A 145 -2.58 15.36 6.68
N ILE A 146 -2.68 14.03 6.70
CA ILE A 146 -3.72 13.29 5.96
C ILE A 146 -5.10 13.68 6.50
N LEU A 147 -5.31 13.62 7.82
CA LEU A 147 -6.61 13.89 8.44
C LEU A 147 -7.11 15.33 8.22
N GLN A 148 -6.21 16.32 8.15
CA GLN A 148 -6.56 17.71 7.82
C GLN A 148 -7.15 17.84 6.40
N ARG A 149 -6.66 17.04 5.45
CA ARG A 149 -7.15 16.98 4.06
C ARG A 149 -8.41 16.12 3.92
N HIS A 150 -8.68 15.29 4.93
CA HIS A 150 -9.81 14.38 4.99
C HIS A 150 -10.63 14.59 6.29
N PRO A 151 -11.22 15.79 6.50
CA PRO A 151 -11.87 16.16 7.77
C PRO A 151 -13.12 15.32 8.11
N GLU A 152 -13.68 14.62 7.13
CA GLU A 152 -14.80 13.68 7.28
C GLU A 152 -14.37 12.28 7.76
N GLY A 153 -13.06 12.03 7.83
CA GLY A 153 -12.49 10.72 8.11
C GLY A 153 -12.66 9.71 6.96
N PHE A 154 -12.53 8.43 7.32
CA PHE A 154 -12.64 7.31 6.39
C PHE A 154 -13.75 6.35 6.83
N ASP A 155 -14.43 5.74 5.88
CA ASP A 155 -15.44 4.73 6.15
C ASP A 155 -14.79 3.34 6.37
N LEU A 156 -13.65 3.09 5.72
CA LEU A 156 -12.86 1.87 5.85
C LEU A 156 -11.36 2.18 5.98
N VAL A 157 -10.70 1.45 6.88
CA VAL A 157 -9.25 1.30 6.95
C VAL A 157 -8.93 -0.11 6.46
N LEU A 158 -8.02 -0.23 5.50
CA LEU A 158 -7.59 -1.50 4.92
C LEU A 158 -6.12 -1.75 5.22
N GLY A 159 -5.74 -3.02 5.33
CA GLY A 159 -4.36 -3.45 5.45
C GLY A 159 -4.20 -4.91 5.04
N ALA A 160 -3.14 -5.21 4.31
CA ALA A 160 -2.85 -6.56 3.82
C ALA A 160 -1.39 -6.94 4.09
N ASP A 161 -1.18 -8.06 4.79
CA ASP A 161 0.16 -8.55 5.19
C ASP A 161 1.04 -7.51 5.92
N ILE A 162 0.43 -6.53 6.58
CA ILE A 162 1.11 -5.45 7.32
C ILE A 162 1.52 -5.80 8.76
N CYS A 163 1.19 -7.01 9.24
CA CYS A 163 1.56 -7.50 10.57
C CYS A 163 2.77 -8.45 10.50
N PHE A 164 3.87 -8.01 9.89
CA PHE A 164 5.06 -8.84 9.65
C PHE A 164 6.23 -8.53 10.59
N GLN A 165 6.38 -7.28 11.02
CA GLN A 165 7.47 -6.84 11.90
C GLN A 165 6.93 -6.55 13.31
N GLN A 166 7.40 -7.33 14.29
CA GLN A 166 6.87 -7.28 15.66
C GLN A 166 7.02 -5.90 16.33
N SER A 167 8.11 -5.17 16.04
CA SER A 167 8.32 -3.82 16.57
C SER A 167 7.36 -2.78 16.01
N SER A 168 6.81 -3.01 14.81
CA SER A 168 5.92 -2.07 14.11
C SER A 168 4.44 -2.27 14.49
N ILE A 169 4.09 -3.42 15.08
CA ILE A 169 2.71 -3.76 15.46
C ILE A 169 2.08 -2.72 16.40
N PRO A 170 2.72 -2.28 17.51
CA PRO A 170 2.11 -1.27 18.38
C PRO A 170 1.81 0.04 17.63
N LEU A 171 2.76 0.53 16.83
CA LEU A 171 2.63 1.77 16.07
C LEU A 171 1.53 1.67 14.98
N LEU A 172 1.40 0.50 14.35
CA LEU A 172 0.31 0.21 13.43
C LEU A 172 -1.04 0.34 14.12
N PHE A 173 -1.24 -0.31 15.26
CA PHE A 173 -2.52 -0.27 15.96
C PHE A 173 -2.82 1.09 16.59
N ASP A 174 -1.80 1.85 17.01
CA ASP A 174 -1.97 3.26 17.42
C ASP A 174 -2.49 4.12 16.26
N THR A 175 -1.99 3.88 15.04
CA THR A 175 -2.44 4.55 13.81
C THR A 175 -3.88 4.18 13.47
N VAL A 176 -4.21 2.88 13.53
CA VAL A 176 -5.57 2.38 13.29
C VAL A 176 -6.54 2.96 14.31
N GLU A 177 -6.18 3.00 15.60
CA GLU A 177 -7.04 3.55 16.65
C GLU A 177 -7.39 5.02 16.37
N LYS A 178 -6.39 5.84 16.04
CA LYS A 178 -6.60 7.26 15.69
C LYS A 178 -7.52 7.42 14.48
N LEU A 179 -7.33 6.61 13.43
CA LEU A 179 -8.19 6.64 12.23
C LEU A 179 -9.64 6.27 12.55
N LEU A 180 -9.84 5.23 13.37
CA LEU A 180 -11.17 4.79 13.80
C LEU A 180 -11.87 5.85 14.67
N GLN A 181 -11.14 6.48 15.59
CA GLN A 181 -11.68 7.50 16.50
C GLN A 181 -11.99 8.84 15.80
N PHE A 182 -11.25 9.19 14.74
CA PHE A 182 -11.45 10.45 14.02
C PHE A 182 -12.80 10.53 13.27
N SER A 183 -13.42 9.39 13.01
CA SER A 183 -14.65 9.28 12.21
C SER A 183 -15.88 9.78 12.97
N ARG A 184 -16.05 11.11 13.04
CA ARG A 184 -17.04 11.94 13.78
C ARG A 184 -18.49 11.41 13.80
N GLY A 185 -18.74 10.31 14.52
CA GLY A 185 -20.05 9.65 14.62
C GLY A 185 -20.43 8.73 13.45
N LYS A 186 -19.50 8.48 12.51
CA LYS A 186 -19.69 7.49 11.43
C LYS A 186 -19.04 6.17 11.82
N LYS A 187 -19.61 5.06 11.35
CA LYS A 187 -19.05 3.73 11.60
C LYS A 187 -17.85 3.49 10.67
N CYS A 188 -16.64 3.71 11.17
CA CYS A 188 -15.41 3.29 10.53
C CYS A 188 -15.10 1.83 10.86
N ARG A 189 -14.61 1.05 9.89
CA ARG A 189 -14.21 -0.35 10.09
C ARG A 189 -12.79 -0.57 9.61
N PHE A 190 -12.03 -1.35 10.38
CA PHE A 190 -10.73 -1.85 9.97
C PHE A 190 -10.87 -3.28 9.43
N ILE A 191 -10.32 -3.54 8.24
CA ILE A 191 -10.24 -4.87 7.63
C ILE A 191 -8.78 -5.19 7.39
N LEU A 192 -8.32 -6.26 8.04
CA LEU A 192 -6.96 -6.76 7.94
C LEU A 192 -7.00 -8.17 7.34
N ALA A 193 -6.25 -8.37 6.26
CA ALA A 193 -5.96 -9.70 5.73
C ALA A 193 -4.48 -10.01 5.92
N TYR A 194 -4.15 -11.22 6.34
CA TYR A 194 -2.76 -11.66 6.42
C TYR A 194 -2.66 -13.17 6.29
N VAL A 195 -1.51 -13.65 5.85
CA VAL A 195 -1.16 -15.06 5.91
C VAL A 195 -0.38 -15.33 7.20
N SER A 196 -0.89 -16.24 8.03
CA SER A 196 -0.18 -16.65 9.25
C SER A 196 1.14 -17.32 8.90
N ARG A 197 2.25 -16.80 9.44
CA ARG A 197 3.61 -17.33 9.26
C ARG A 197 4.15 -18.01 10.51
N THR A 198 3.32 -18.20 11.53
CA THR A 198 3.71 -18.93 12.74
C THR A 198 4.04 -20.38 12.37
N LYS A 199 5.27 -20.81 12.60
CA LYS A 199 5.59 -22.24 12.61
C LYS A 199 4.79 -22.86 13.77
N MET A 200 3.83 -23.72 13.45
CA MET A 200 3.24 -24.65 14.43
C MET A 200 4.31 -25.59 14.98
#